data_AF-A0A7W3HB53-F1
#
_entry.id   AF-A0A7W3HB53-F1
#
_cell.length_a   1.000
_cell.length_b   1.000
_cell.length_c   1.000
_cell.angle_alpha   90.00
_cell.angle_beta   90.00
_cell.angle_gamma   90.00
#
_symmetry.space_group_name_H-M   'P 1'
#
loop_
_entity.id
_entity.type
_entity.pdbx_description
1 polymer ?
#
loop_
_entity_poly.entity_id
_entity_poly.type
_entity_poly.pdbx_seq_one_letter_code
_entity_poly.pdbx_strand_id
1 'polypeptide(L)'
;MKFKFGLNLPWGIYASIFTLLIIGTFIWYNVKSTDTKDMINYLCFILTVSIVQGALLIRMGKFELYKNILNGLWNLETAATFLYGMYVILEYSNAPSNFVLPFSKWSSENRGLFILIVIFFSVICIARAGYSIAEIFKAPILNTLPIQNKISELNVKMNQTNKNKGHSGKKRKK
;
A
#
# COMPACT_ATOMS: atom_id res chain seq x y z
N MET A 1 -14.14 -16.32 -16.80
CA MET A 1 -13.14 -15.86 -17.80
C MET A 1 -11.78 -15.70 -17.12
N LYS A 2 -10.74 -16.44 -17.54
CA LYS A 2 -9.36 -16.20 -17.10
C LYS A 2 -8.70 -15.20 -18.05
N PHE A 3 -8.94 -13.91 -17.84
CA PHE A 3 -8.18 -12.87 -18.52
C PHE A 3 -6.77 -12.84 -17.94
N LYS A 4 -5.76 -13.16 -18.77
CA LYS A 4 -4.35 -12.92 -18.47
C LYS A 4 -3.95 -11.60 -19.11
N PHE A 5 -4.05 -10.51 -18.36
CA PHE A 5 -3.33 -9.27 -18.66
C PHE A 5 -2.13 -9.12 -17.70
N GLY A 6 -1.16 -8.30 -18.12
CA GLY A 6 0.19 -8.14 -17.54
C GLY A 6 0.27 -8.15 -16.01
N LEU A 7 1.39 -8.66 -15.49
CA LEU A 7 1.66 -8.97 -14.07
C LEU A 7 0.83 -10.10 -13.45
N ASN A 8 -0.18 -10.70 -14.09
CA ASN A 8 -0.92 -11.88 -13.57
C ASN A 8 -1.53 -11.67 -12.17
N LEU A 9 -1.93 -10.43 -11.82
CA LEU A 9 -2.47 -10.11 -10.49
C LEU A 9 -3.93 -10.59 -10.35
N PRO A 10 -4.47 -10.72 -9.12
CA PRO A 10 -5.89 -10.99 -8.91
C PRO A 10 -6.78 -9.92 -9.55
N TRP A 11 -7.92 -10.32 -10.14
CA TRP A 11 -8.87 -9.39 -10.77
C TRP A 11 -9.31 -8.25 -9.84
N GLY A 12 -9.47 -8.54 -8.55
CA GLY A 12 -9.82 -7.55 -7.53
C GLY A 12 -8.86 -6.36 -7.46
N ILE A 13 -7.57 -6.56 -7.73
CA ILE A 13 -6.59 -5.46 -7.74
C ILE A 13 -6.83 -4.52 -8.93
N TYR A 14 -7.04 -5.08 -10.13
CA TYR A 14 -7.36 -4.27 -11.31
C TYR A 14 -8.69 -3.54 -11.13
N ALA A 15 -9.69 -4.19 -10.52
CA ALA A 15 -10.95 -3.56 -10.20
C ALA A 15 -10.77 -2.39 -9.22
N SER A 16 -9.97 -2.55 -8.15
CA SER A 16 -9.66 -1.46 -7.21
C SER A 16 -8.96 -0.28 -7.89
N ILE A 17 -7.95 -0.55 -8.74
CA ILE A 17 -7.28 0.50 -9.52
C ILE A 17 -8.28 1.21 -10.45
N PHE A 18 -9.11 0.45 -11.16
CA PHE A 18 -10.07 1.00 -12.11
C PHE A 18 -11.13 1.87 -11.41
N THR A 19 -11.72 1.40 -10.32
CA THR A 19 -12.66 2.18 -9.50
C THR A 19 -12.01 3.49 -9.03
N LEU A 20 -10.76 3.42 -8.59
CA LEU A 20 -10.04 4.61 -8.15
C LEU A 20 -9.78 5.61 -9.28
N LEU A 21 -9.39 5.12 -10.46
CA LEU A 21 -9.21 5.96 -11.64
C LEU A 21 -10.52 6.61 -12.08
N ILE A 22 -11.66 5.91 -11.99
CA ILE A 22 -12.97 6.51 -12.25
C ILE A 22 -13.26 7.65 -11.28
N ILE A 23 -13.07 7.43 -9.98
CA ILE A 23 -13.29 8.45 -8.96
C ILE A 23 -12.37 9.65 -9.20
N GLY A 24 -11.08 9.40 -9.44
CA GLY A 24 -10.10 10.45 -9.74
C GLY A 24 -10.48 11.24 -10.99
N THR A 25 -10.89 10.55 -12.05
CA THR A 25 -11.37 11.16 -13.30
C THR A 25 -12.61 12.02 -13.07
N PHE A 26 -13.56 11.54 -12.27
CA PHE A 26 -14.76 12.31 -11.92
C PHE A 26 -14.41 13.60 -11.19
N ILE A 27 -13.53 13.54 -10.19
CA ILE A 27 -13.06 14.74 -9.47
C ILE A 27 -12.32 15.68 -10.44
N TRP A 28 -11.43 15.13 -11.28
CA TRP A 28 -10.67 15.87 -12.27
C TRP A 28 -11.56 16.66 -13.24
N TYR A 29 -12.66 16.07 -13.71
CA TYR A 29 -13.62 16.75 -14.60
C TYR A 29 -14.35 17.93 -13.93
N ASN A 30 -14.54 17.87 -12.61
CA ASN A 30 -15.27 18.90 -11.87
C ASN A 30 -14.38 20.06 -11.38
N VAL A 31 -13.07 19.96 -11.55
CA VAL A 31 -12.12 20.99 -11.12
C VAL A 31 -11.74 21.89 -12.29
N LYS A 32 -11.69 23.22 -12.06
CA LYS A 32 -11.29 24.20 -13.09
C LYS A 32 -9.79 24.45 -13.17
N SER A 33 -9.08 24.37 -12.04
CA SER A 33 -7.65 24.67 -11.96
C SER A 33 -6.79 23.56 -12.59
N THR A 34 -5.89 23.94 -13.50
CA THR A 34 -4.91 23.02 -14.11
C THR A 34 -3.96 22.44 -13.06
N ASP A 35 -3.49 23.24 -12.12
CA ASP A 35 -2.58 22.76 -11.06
C ASP A 35 -3.22 21.68 -10.19
N THR A 36 -4.52 21.85 -9.88
CA THR A 36 -5.27 20.87 -9.10
C THR A 36 -5.54 19.60 -9.92
N LYS A 37 -5.76 19.73 -11.22
CA LYS A 37 -5.88 18.60 -12.16
C LYS A 37 -4.61 17.78 -12.23
N ASP A 38 -3.46 18.45 -12.35
CA ASP A 38 -2.15 17.81 -12.37
C ASP A 38 -1.87 17.12 -11.04
N MET A 39 -2.18 17.77 -9.91
CA MET A 39 -2.12 17.15 -8.60
C MET A 39 -2.93 15.86 -8.56
N ILE A 40 -4.22 15.87 -8.95
CA ILE A 40 -5.06 14.66 -8.98
C ILE A 40 -4.41 13.54 -9.82
N ASN A 41 -3.88 13.87 -10.99
CA ASN A 41 -3.18 12.92 -11.85
C ASN A 41 -1.97 12.29 -11.12
N TYR A 42 -1.15 13.10 -10.45
CA TYR A 42 -0.02 12.61 -9.67
C TYR A 42 -0.46 11.71 -8.51
N LEU A 43 -1.51 12.09 -7.76
CA LEU A 43 -2.03 11.27 -6.66
C LEU A 43 -2.52 9.91 -7.17
N CYS A 44 -3.30 9.90 -8.25
CA CYS A 44 -3.81 8.67 -8.88
C CYS A 44 -2.66 7.79 -9.41
N PHE A 45 -1.63 8.40 -9.99
CA PHE A 45 -0.45 7.69 -10.48
C PHE A 45 0.33 7.03 -9.32
N ILE A 46 0.68 7.79 -8.28
CA ILE A 46 1.40 7.29 -7.10
C ILE A 46 0.61 6.15 -6.45
N LEU A 47 -0.70 6.32 -6.31
CA LEU A 47 -1.56 5.30 -5.70
C LEU A 47 -1.57 4.02 -6.52
N THR A 48 -1.75 4.12 -7.83
CA THR A 48 -1.73 2.97 -8.74
C THR A 48 -0.40 2.24 -8.68
N VAL A 49 0.72 2.96 -8.77
CA VAL A 49 2.07 2.39 -8.66
C VAL A 49 2.27 1.73 -7.30
N SER A 50 1.79 2.33 -6.22
CA SER A 50 1.92 1.79 -4.86
C SER A 50 1.10 0.51 -4.66
N ILE A 51 -0.11 0.42 -5.22
CA ILE A 51 -0.91 -0.81 -5.21
C ILE A 51 -0.17 -1.93 -5.94
N VAL A 52 0.35 -1.65 -7.14
CA VAL A 52 1.09 -2.62 -7.95
C VAL A 52 2.38 -3.05 -7.22
N GLN A 53 3.15 -2.09 -6.71
CA GLN A 53 4.38 -2.35 -5.95
C GLN A 53 4.10 -3.18 -4.69
N GLY A 54 3.07 -2.84 -3.92
CA GLY A 54 2.62 -3.61 -2.76
C GLY A 54 2.32 -5.06 -3.14
N ALA A 55 1.59 -5.27 -4.24
CA ALA A 55 1.27 -6.61 -4.72
C ALA A 55 2.52 -7.39 -5.18
N LEU A 56 3.50 -6.73 -5.81
CA LEU A 56 4.78 -7.34 -6.17
C LEU A 56 5.61 -7.71 -4.93
N LEU A 57 5.62 -6.85 -3.90
CA LEU A 57 6.30 -7.12 -2.63
C LEU A 57 5.68 -8.29 -1.87
N ILE A 58 4.36 -8.47 -1.96
CA ILE A 58 3.66 -9.65 -1.41
C ILE A 58 4.18 -10.92 -2.07
N ARG A 59 4.30 -10.93 -3.40
CA ARG A 59 4.85 -12.07 -4.13
C ARG A 59 6.30 -12.39 -3.79
N MET A 60 7.09 -11.37 -3.55
CA MET A 60 8.49 -11.52 -3.15
C MET A 60 8.67 -11.88 -1.67
N GLY A 61 7.58 -11.96 -0.88
CA GLY A 61 7.65 -12.20 0.56
C GLY A 61 8.29 -11.05 1.37
N LYS A 62 8.44 -9.86 0.77
CA LYS A 62 9.07 -8.68 1.38
C LYS A 62 8.06 -7.66 1.91
N PHE A 63 6.76 -7.87 1.70
CA PHE A 63 5.72 -6.90 1.99
C PHE A 63 5.72 -6.35 3.42
N GLU A 64 5.87 -7.23 4.43
CA GLU A 64 5.84 -6.81 5.84
C GLU A 64 6.91 -5.77 6.18
N LEU A 65 8.14 -5.93 5.65
CA LEU A 65 9.22 -4.99 5.89
C LEU A 65 8.86 -3.59 5.38
N TYR A 66 8.43 -3.48 4.13
CA TYR A 66 8.11 -2.18 3.52
C TYR A 66 6.84 -1.59 4.11
N LYS A 67 5.82 -2.41 4.42
CA LYS A 67 4.62 -1.97 5.14
C LYS A 67 5.00 -1.36 6.50
N ASN A 68 5.89 -2.00 7.24
CA ASN A 68 6.31 -1.50 8.56
C ASN A 68 7.09 -0.19 8.46
N ILE A 69 7.98 -0.04 7.48
CA ILE A 69 8.67 1.24 7.21
C ILE A 69 7.66 2.34 6.93
N LEU A 70 6.70 2.07 6.05
CA LEU A 70 5.69 3.05 5.64
C LEU A 70 4.73 3.40 6.79
N ASN A 71 4.38 2.43 7.63
CA ASN A 71 3.63 2.66 8.86
C ASN A 71 4.41 3.50 9.87
N GLY A 72 5.72 3.27 10.00
CA GLY A 72 6.59 4.09 10.85
C GLY A 72 6.62 5.55 10.40
N LEU A 73 6.80 5.78 9.09
CA LEU A 73 6.77 7.13 8.51
C LEU A 73 5.42 7.83 8.71
N TRP A 74 4.32 7.13 8.46
CA TRP A 74 2.98 7.66 8.72
C TRP A 74 2.72 7.99 10.19
N ASN A 75 3.19 7.13 11.11
CA ASN A 75 3.01 7.37 12.54
C ASN A 75 3.79 8.61 12.98
N LEU A 76 4.98 8.84 12.43
CA LEU A 76 5.76 10.05 12.67
C LEU A 76 5.04 11.30 12.12
N GLU A 77 4.52 11.24 10.90
CA GLU A 77 3.70 12.31 10.31
C GLU A 77 2.46 12.63 11.16
N THR A 78 1.75 11.59 11.60
CA THR A 78 0.55 11.73 12.43
C THR A 78 0.89 12.35 13.79
N ALA A 79 1.99 11.92 14.41
CA ALA A 79 2.46 12.48 15.68
C ALA A 79 2.85 13.95 15.53
N ALA A 80 3.60 14.30 14.47
CA ALA A 80 3.97 15.69 14.19
C ALA A 80 2.75 16.58 13.96
N THR A 81 1.77 16.11 13.19
CA THR A 81 0.51 16.82 12.93
C THR A 81 -0.29 17.00 14.21
N PHE A 82 -0.37 15.98 15.06
CA PHE A 82 -1.07 16.06 16.34
C PHE A 82 -0.39 17.03 17.31
N LEU A 83 0.94 16.97 17.45
CA LEU A 83 1.71 17.90 18.28
C LEU A 83 1.54 19.34 17.80
N TYR A 84 1.59 19.56 16.49
CA TYR A 84 1.34 20.89 15.92
C TYR A 84 -0.09 21.36 16.18
N GLY A 85 -1.10 20.50 15.99
CA GLY A 85 -2.49 20.82 16.31
C GLY A 85 -2.68 21.24 17.77
N MET A 86 -2.08 20.50 18.70
CA MET A 86 -2.08 20.85 20.13
C MET A 86 -1.39 22.19 20.39
N TYR A 87 -0.24 22.45 19.77
CA TYR A 87 0.46 23.72 19.85
C TYR A 87 -0.42 24.88 19.36
N VAL A 88 -1.05 24.74 18.19
CA VAL A 88 -1.97 25.74 17.63
C VAL A 88 -3.12 26.02 18.60
N ILE A 89 -3.76 24.97 19.13
CA ILE A 89 -4.87 25.13 20.08
C ILE A 89 -4.40 25.85 21.35
N LEU A 90 -3.31 25.41 21.96
CA LEU A 90 -2.84 25.98 23.24
C LEU A 90 -2.39 27.43 23.11
N GLU A 91 -1.70 27.77 22.03
CA GLU A 91 -1.24 29.13 21.77
C GLU A 91 -2.38 30.07 21.39
N TYR A 92 -3.25 29.69 20.43
CA TYR A 92 -4.39 30.54 20.06
C TYR A 92 -5.44 30.68 21.15
N SER A 93 -5.59 29.68 22.03
CA SER A 93 -6.50 29.79 23.18
C SER A 93 -6.08 30.86 24.18
N ASN A 94 -4.79 31.26 24.19
CA ASN A 94 -4.22 32.20 25.14
C ASN A 94 -3.68 33.48 24.49
N ALA A 95 -3.68 33.57 23.16
CA ALA A 95 -3.07 34.68 22.42
C ALA A 95 -4.09 35.74 21.98
N PRO A 96 -3.70 37.03 21.94
CA PRO A 96 -4.54 38.09 21.36
C PRO A 96 -4.80 37.84 19.87
N SER A 97 -5.92 38.37 19.35
CA SER A 97 -6.46 38.09 18.01
C SER A 97 -5.52 38.36 16.83
N ASN A 98 -4.40 39.06 17.05
CA ASN A 98 -3.42 39.43 16.03
C ASN A 98 -2.10 38.63 16.13
N PHE A 99 -2.04 37.57 16.93
CA PHE A 99 -0.84 36.77 17.10
C PHE A 99 -0.63 35.80 15.93
N VAL A 100 0.52 35.92 15.26
CA VAL A 100 0.95 34.96 14.24
C VAL A 100 1.88 33.95 14.90
N LEU A 101 1.50 32.67 14.86
CA LEU A 101 2.34 31.61 15.42
C LEU A 101 3.71 31.59 14.75
N PRO A 102 4.81 31.47 15.52
CA PRO A 102 6.18 31.33 15.03
C PRO A 102 6.33 30.31 13.89
N PHE A 103 5.66 29.15 13.98
CA PHE A 103 5.71 28.13 12.94
C PHE A 103 5.00 28.55 11.64
N SER A 104 3.83 29.21 11.75
CA SER A 104 3.11 29.76 10.59
C SER A 104 3.92 30.86 9.89
N LYS A 105 4.62 31.68 10.67
CA LYS A 105 5.55 32.68 10.14
C LYS A 105 6.72 32.00 9.42
N TRP A 106 7.38 31.05 10.07
CA TRP A 106 8.49 30.30 9.48
C TRP A 106 8.11 29.57 8.19
N SER A 107 6.94 28.93 8.13
CA SER A 107 6.48 28.21 6.94
C SER A 107 6.19 29.15 5.77
N SER A 108 5.70 30.37 6.05
CA SER A 108 5.53 31.41 5.04
C SER A 108 6.87 31.93 4.48
N GLU A 109 7.86 32.11 5.35
CA GLU A 109 9.21 32.56 5.00
C GLU A 109 10.01 31.47 4.26
N ASN A 110 9.73 30.19 4.53
CA ASN A 110 10.39 29.02 3.96
C ASN A 110 9.46 28.21 3.04
N ARG A 111 8.61 28.91 2.27
CA ARG A 111 7.52 28.30 1.48
C ARG A 111 7.94 27.13 0.60
N GLY A 112 9.08 27.24 -0.10
CA GLY A 112 9.57 26.18 -0.97
C GLY A 112 9.89 24.88 -0.21
N LEU A 113 10.60 25.01 0.91
CA LEU A 113 10.96 23.88 1.77
C LEU A 113 9.71 23.29 2.42
N PHE A 114 8.78 24.13 2.89
CA PHE A 114 7.52 23.67 3.46
C PHE A 114 6.67 22.89 2.46
N ILE A 115 6.56 23.36 1.21
CA ILE A 115 5.86 22.64 0.14
C ILE A 115 6.51 21.27 -0.11
N LEU A 116 7.84 21.18 -0.15
CA LEU A 116 8.53 19.89 -0.33
C LEU A 116 8.23 18.91 0.80
N ILE A 117 8.20 19.39 2.06
CA ILE A 117 7.82 18.57 3.22
C ILE A 117 6.39 18.05 3.07
N VAL A 118 5.45 18.93 2.72
CA VAL A 118 4.03 18.55 2.54
C VAL A 118 3.87 17.53 1.40
N ILE A 119 4.57 17.71 0.28
CA ILE A 119 4.56 16.77 -0.83
C ILE A 119 5.11 15.41 -0.37
N PHE A 120 6.24 15.39 0.33
CA PHE A 120 6.85 14.17 0.83
C PHE A 120 5.91 13.36 1.74
N PHE A 121 5.28 14.02 2.70
CA PHE A 121 4.29 13.39 3.59
C PHE A 121 3.04 12.94 2.83
N SER A 122 2.54 13.74 1.89
CA SER A 122 1.42 13.35 1.03
C SER A 122 1.71 12.07 0.24
N VAL A 123 2.93 11.93 -0.31
CA VAL A 123 3.36 10.71 -1.01
C VAL A 123 3.35 9.50 -0.07
N ILE A 124 3.84 9.65 1.17
CA ILE A 124 3.83 8.57 2.18
C ILE A 124 2.39 8.12 2.47
N CYS A 125 1.49 9.06 2.71
CA CYS A 125 0.07 8.81 2.96
C CYS A 125 -0.58 7.97 1.85
N ILE A 126 -0.38 8.39 0.60
CA ILE A 126 -0.97 7.74 -0.57
C ILE A 126 -0.34 6.37 -0.80
N ALA A 127 0.98 6.26 -0.66
CA ALA A 127 1.67 4.98 -0.78
C ALA A 127 1.15 3.98 0.25
N ARG A 128 0.92 4.44 1.49
CA ARG A 128 0.34 3.62 2.57
C ARG A 128 -1.04 3.11 2.18
N ALA A 129 -1.91 3.99 1.71
CA ALA A 129 -3.24 3.61 1.22
C ALA A 129 -3.16 2.56 0.11
N GLY A 130 -2.23 2.71 -0.84
CA GLY A 130 -2.00 1.74 -1.91
C GLY A 130 -1.55 0.38 -1.40
N TYR A 131 -0.64 0.35 -0.42
CA TYR A 131 -0.17 -0.89 0.19
C TYR A 131 -1.28 -1.58 0.98
N SER A 132 -2.12 -0.83 1.68
CA SER A 132 -3.30 -1.38 2.37
C SER A 132 -4.29 -2.02 1.40
N ILE A 133 -4.52 -1.42 0.22
CA ILE A 133 -5.35 -2.04 -0.82
C ILE A 133 -4.73 -3.35 -1.31
N ALA A 134 -3.41 -3.37 -1.56
CA ALA A 134 -2.73 -4.60 -1.98
C ALA A 134 -2.80 -5.71 -0.91
N GLU A 135 -2.71 -5.34 0.37
CA GLU A 135 -2.79 -6.26 1.51
C GLU A 135 -4.14 -6.98 1.59
N ILE A 136 -5.26 -6.32 1.27
CA ILE A 136 -6.59 -6.95 1.21
C ILE A 136 -6.56 -8.17 0.29
N PHE A 137 -5.78 -8.12 -0.79
CA PHE A 137 -5.66 -9.20 -1.76
C PHE A 137 -4.46 -10.13 -1.51
N LYS A 138 -3.81 -10.07 -0.35
CA LYS A 138 -2.59 -10.83 -0.03
C LYS A 138 -2.73 -12.34 -0.30
N ALA A 139 -3.78 -12.98 0.22
CA ALA A 139 -4.02 -14.41 0.00
C ALA A 139 -4.26 -14.75 -1.50
N PRO A 140 -5.17 -14.05 -2.21
CA PRO A 140 -5.31 -14.20 -3.66
C PRO A 140 -4.00 -13.99 -4.44
N ILE A 141 -3.18 -12.98 -4.10
CA ILE A 141 -1.91 -12.70 -4.76
C ILE A 141 -0.96 -13.90 -4.63
N LEU A 142 -0.82 -14.46 -3.44
CA LEU A 142 0.05 -15.61 -3.20
C LEU A 142 -0.42 -16.84 -3.98
N ASN A 143 -1.74 -17.02 -4.13
CA ASN A 143 -2.32 -18.12 -4.91
C ASN A 143 -2.15 -17.97 -6.44
N THR A 144 -1.81 -16.79 -6.93
CA THR A 144 -1.52 -16.55 -8.37
C THR A 144 -0.08 -16.87 -8.77
N LEU A 145 0.80 -17.21 -7.81
CA LEU A 145 2.18 -17.62 -8.09
C LEU A 145 2.20 -18.98 -8.83
N PRO A 146 2.92 -19.10 -9.95
CA PRO A 146 3.05 -20.38 -10.62
C PRO A 146 3.89 -21.33 -9.75
N ILE A 147 3.24 -22.40 -9.27
CA ILE A 147 3.86 -23.71 -9.01
C ILE A 147 4.96 -23.74 -7.92
N GLN A 148 4.71 -23.20 -6.72
CA GLN A 148 5.48 -23.64 -5.54
C GLN A 148 4.64 -24.50 -4.58
N ASN A 149 3.33 -24.24 -4.47
CA ASN A 149 2.43 -25.07 -3.65
C ASN A 149 2.12 -26.45 -4.26
N LYS A 150 2.26 -26.62 -5.58
CA LYS A 150 2.09 -27.94 -6.20
C LYS A 150 3.27 -28.87 -5.90
N ILE A 151 4.49 -28.34 -5.79
CA ILE A 151 5.71 -29.15 -5.55
C ILE A 151 5.75 -29.65 -4.10
N SER A 152 5.34 -28.83 -3.14
CA SER A 152 5.23 -29.25 -1.73
C SER A 152 4.14 -30.30 -1.52
N GLU A 153 2.96 -30.15 -2.11
CA GLU A 153 1.89 -31.16 -2.04
C GLU A 153 2.24 -32.47 -2.76
N LEU A 154 2.94 -32.41 -3.90
CA LEU A 154 3.46 -33.59 -4.60
C LEU A 154 4.51 -34.33 -3.77
N ASN A 155 5.45 -33.63 -3.13
CA ASN A 155 6.48 -34.24 -2.30
C ASN A 155 5.90 -34.89 -1.02
N VAL A 156 4.86 -34.30 -0.42
CA VAL A 156 4.18 -34.89 0.74
C VAL A 156 3.40 -36.15 0.34
N LYS A 157 2.66 -36.13 -0.79
CA LYS A 157 1.97 -37.33 -1.30
C LYS A 157 2.94 -38.44 -1.71
N MET A 158 4.07 -38.10 -2.33
CA MET A 158 5.07 -39.07 -2.77
C MET A 158 5.75 -39.77 -1.58
N ASN A 159 6.05 -39.03 -0.50
CA ASN A 159 6.59 -39.60 0.74
C ASN A 159 5.58 -40.49 1.49
N GLN A 160 4.29 -40.16 1.50
CA GLN A 160 3.25 -41.02 2.07
C GLN A 160 3.04 -42.31 1.24
N THR A 161 3.11 -42.20 -0.08
CA THR A 161 2.96 -43.36 -0.98
C THR A 161 4.14 -44.34 -0.85
N ASN A 162 5.37 -43.83 -0.65
CA ASN A 162 6.55 -44.66 -0.41
C ASN A 162 6.54 -45.34 0.97
N LYS A 163 6.03 -44.68 2.02
CA LYS A 163 5.85 -45.32 3.34
C LYS A 163 4.85 -46.50 3.29
N ASN A 164 3.76 -46.38 2.52
CA ASN A 164 2.76 -47.45 2.42
C ASN A 164 3.22 -48.64 1.55
N LYS A 165 4.13 -48.43 0.58
CA LYS A 165 4.71 -49.53 -0.20
C LYS A 165 5.74 -50.36 0.57
N GLY A 166 6.39 -49.79 1.60
CA GLY A 166 7.36 -50.49 2.45
C GLY A 166 6.75 -51.46 3.49
N HIS A 167 5.42 -51.49 3.65
CA HIS A 167 4.73 -52.33 4.64
C HIS A 167 3.89 -53.47 4.04
N SER A 168 3.70 -53.51 2.72
CA SER A 168 2.91 -54.57 2.04
C SER A 168 3.81 -55.65 1.43
N GLY A 169 4.67 -56.24 2.26
CA GLY A 169 5.69 -57.19 1.79
C GLY A 169 6.04 -58.28 2.79
N LYS A 170 5.08 -58.79 3.58
CA LYS A 170 5.29 -60.00 4.38
C LYS A 170 3.96 -60.71 4.65
N LYS A 171 3.49 -61.49 3.67
CA LYS A 171 2.65 -62.68 3.91
C LYS A 171 2.72 -63.61 2.70
N ARG A 172 3.52 -64.67 2.83
CA ARG A 172 3.18 -66.08 2.57
C ARG A 172 4.43 -66.90 2.25
N LYS A 173 4.67 -67.91 3.09
CA LYS A 173 5.32 -69.22 2.90
C LYS A 173 5.41 -69.78 4.34
N LYS A 174 4.94 -70.96 4.69
CA LYS A 174 4.28 -72.09 4.03
C LYS A 174 3.37 -72.71 5.09
#